data_AF-A0A8B7J706-F1
#
_entry.id   AF-A0A8B7J706-F1
#
_cell.length_a   1.000
_cell.length_b   1.000
_cell.length_c   1.000
_cell.angle_alpha   90.00
_cell.angle_beta   90.00
_cell.angle_gamma   90.00
#
_symmetry.space_group_name_H-M   'P 1'
#
loop_
_entity.id
_entity.type
_entity.pdbx_description
1 polymer ?
#
loop_
_entity_poly.entity_id
_entity_poly.type
_entity_poly.pdbx_seq_one_letter_code
_entity_poly.pdbx_strand_id
1 'polypeptide(L)'
;SLGREQNSTKADQVFAEVAKAIRQYPVDFRGAQILTGNEEGSFGWITVNYLLETLIKFSFAEKWERPQATEVLGALDLGGASTQITFQPGGTIEDKNTSVLFRLYGTNYSLYTHSYLCYGQTQALKRLLAALREGSSSPLRILHPCYPKGYQENTTTAALYDSPCVPTPSTPSTAEALTVTGTGDPVACRAAIQKLFNFTCGAHRTCGFNGIYQPPVRGQFFVR
;
A
#
# COMPACT_ATOMS: atom_id res chain seq x y z
N SER A 1 -7.16 -2.82 -6.93
CA SER A 1 -7.34 -3.02 -5.49
C SER A 1 -7.91 -4.41 -5.25
N LEU A 2 -7.69 -4.98 -4.07
CA LEU A 2 -7.98 -6.38 -3.75
C LEU A 2 -9.43 -6.81 -4.02
N GLY A 3 -10.40 -5.91 -3.79
CA GLY A 3 -11.82 -6.23 -3.94
C GLY A 3 -12.23 -6.57 -5.38
N ARG A 4 -11.64 -5.90 -6.38
CA ARG A 4 -11.93 -6.18 -7.79
C ARG A 4 -11.23 -7.44 -8.29
N GLU A 5 -10.08 -7.79 -7.70
CA GLU A 5 -9.29 -8.96 -8.06
C GLU A 5 -9.91 -10.27 -7.56
N GLN A 6 -10.66 -10.26 -6.46
CA GLN A 6 -11.33 -11.46 -5.95
C GLN A 6 -12.65 -11.79 -6.66
N ASN A 7 -13.55 -10.80 -6.81
CA ASN A 7 -14.88 -11.04 -7.40
C ASN A 7 -15.54 -9.71 -7.81
N SER A 8 -15.50 -9.39 -9.10
CA SER A 8 -16.07 -8.14 -9.63
C SER A 8 -17.56 -8.00 -9.30
N THR A 9 -18.34 -9.07 -9.43
CA THR A 9 -19.79 -9.05 -9.18
C THR A 9 -20.11 -8.71 -7.73
N LYS A 10 -19.37 -9.26 -6.76
CA LYS A 10 -19.55 -8.91 -5.35
C LYS A 10 -19.15 -7.47 -5.06
N ALA A 11 -18.06 -7.00 -5.66
CA ALA A 11 -17.65 -5.60 -5.52
C ALA A 11 -18.74 -4.65 -6.03
N ASP A 12 -19.33 -4.95 -7.19
CA ASP A 12 -20.41 -4.16 -7.79
C ASP A 12 -21.67 -4.15 -6.91
N GLN A 13 -22.03 -5.29 -6.30
CA GLN A 13 -23.15 -5.36 -5.35
C GLN A 13 -22.92 -4.47 -4.13
N VAL A 14 -21.70 -4.46 -3.57
CA VAL A 14 -21.36 -3.58 -2.45
C VAL A 14 -21.49 -2.11 -2.87
N PHE A 15 -21.00 -1.71 -4.04
CA PHE A 15 -21.14 -0.33 -4.52
C PHE A 15 -22.59 0.07 -4.78
N ALA A 16 -23.43 -0.86 -5.25
CA ALA A 16 -24.85 -0.61 -5.44
C ALA A 16 -25.54 -0.30 -4.09
N GLU A 17 -25.26 -1.07 -3.04
CA GLU A 17 -25.81 -0.82 -1.70
C GLU A 17 -25.24 0.46 -1.07
N VAL A 18 -23.95 0.75 -1.25
CA VAL A 18 -23.35 2.02 -0.80
C VAL A 18 -24.03 3.21 -1.48
N ALA A 19 -24.21 3.16 -2.81
CA ALA A 19 -24.86 4.22 -3.55
C ALA A 19 -26.33 4.40 -3.11
N LYS A 20 -27.04 3.30 -2.86
CA LYS A 20 -28.42 3.33 -2.34
C LYS A 20 -28.48 3.99 -0.97
N ALA A 21 -27.56 3.66 -0.05
CA ALA A 21 -27.52 4.23 1.29
C ALA A 21 -27.19 5.73 1.26
N ILE A 22 -26.17 6.16 0.50
CA ILE A 22 -25.76 7.58 0.47
C ILE A 22 -26.84 8.47 -0.13
N ARG A 23 -27.58 7.98 -1.14
CA ARG A 23 -28.70 8.72 -1.76
C ARG A 23 -29.87 9.03 -0.82
N GLN A 24 -29.93 8.40 0.36
CA GLN A 24 -30.94 8.72 1.37
C GLN A 24 -30.63 10.01 2.13
N TYR A 25 -29.40 10.50 2.05
CA TYR A 25 -28.96 11.73 2.73
C TYR A 25 -29.07 12.94 1.79
N PRO A 26 -29.26 14.15 2.33
CA PRO A 26 -29.39 15.38 1.54
C PRO A 26 -28.01 15.89 1.06
N VAL A 27 -27.31 15.07 0.28
CA VAL A 27 -25.99 15.38 -0.31
C VAL A 27 -26.03 15.20 -1.83
N ASP A 28 -25.22 15.98 -2.54
CA ASP A 28 -25.02 15.84 -3.98
C ASP A 28 -24.10 14.63 -4.27
N PHE A 29 -24.69 13.43 -4.29
CA PHE A 29 -23.94 12.19 -4.50
C PHE A 29 -23.41 12.06 -5.94
N ARG A 30 -22.08 12.10 -6.09
CA ARG A 30 -21.40 12.05 -7.41
C ARG A 30 -20.94 10.66 -7.86
N GLY A 31 -21.06 9.64 -7.01
CA GLY A 31 -20.71 8.26 -7.34
C GLY A 31 -19.87 7.57 -6.28
N ALA A 32 -19.75 6.25 -6.41
CA ALA A 32 -18.88 5.42 -5.58
C ALA A 32 -18.07 4.52 -6.51
N GLN A 33 -16.74 4.53 -6.36
CA GLN A 33 -15.83 3.79 -7.23
C GLN A 33 -14.58 3.35 -6.48
N ILE A 34 -13.90 2.35 -7.04
CA ILE A 34 -12.57 1.95 -6.60
C ILE A 34 -11.54 2.88 -7.24
N LEU A 35 -10.70 3.52 -6.42
CA LEU A 35 -9.52 4.22 -6.92
C LEU A 35 -8.46 3.21 -7.37
N THR A 36 -7.76 3.57 -8.45
CA THR A 36 -6.50 2.91 -8.81
C THR A 36 -5.42 3.28 -7.80
N GLY A 37 -4.38 2.44 -7.68
CA GLY A 37 -3.28 2.73 -6.76
C GLY A 37 -2.50 4.01 -7.12
N ASN A 38 -2.45 4.35 -8.41
CA ASN A 38 -1.82 5.59 -8.87
C ASN A 38 -2.65 6.82 -8.49
N GLU A 39 -3.99 6.74 -8.58
CA GLU A 39 -4.88 7.81 -8.11
C GLU A 39 -4.77 8.00 -6.59
N GLU A 40 -4.78 6.91 -5.83
CA GLU A 40 -4.65 6.94 -4.37
C GLU A 40 -3.36 7.63 -3.92
N GLY A 41 -2.21 7.20 -4.45
CA GLY A 41 -0.92 7.83 -4.14
C GLY A 41 -0.83 9.28 -4.60
N SER A 42 -1.31 9.58 -5.81
CA SER A 42 -1.31 10.93 -6.38
C SER A 42 -2.16 11.92 -5.59
N PHE A 43 -3.38 11.53 -5.20
CA PHE A 43 -4.25 12.38 -4.39
C PHE A 43 -3.71 12.57 -2.97
N GLY A 44 -3.07 11.55 -2.40
CA GLY A 44 -2.31 11.68 -1.16
C GLY A 44 -1.20 12.73 -1.26
N TRP A 45 -0.40 12.67 -2.33
CA TRP A 45 0.65 13.66 -2.60
C TRP A 45 0.11 15.08 -2.77
N ILE A 46 -1.00 15.26 -3.50
CA ILE A 46 -1.65 16.58 -3.64
C ILE A 46 -2.10 17.10 -2.27
N THR A 47 -2.71 16.23 -1.45
CA THR A 47 -3.20 16.60 -0.12
C THR A 47 -2.06 17.10 0.77
N VAL A 48 -0.95 16.36 0.84
CA VAL A 48 0.24 16.75 1.62
C VAL A 48 0.77 18.11 1.17
N ASN A 49 0.99 18.28 -0.13
CA ASN A 49 1.62 19.50 -0.65
C ASN A 49 0.66 20.71 -0.66
N TYR A 50 -0.65 20.48 -0.69
CA TYR A 50 -1.64 21.53 -0.50
C TYR A 50 -1.67 22.01 0.96
N LEU A 51 -1.76 21.09 1.93
CA LEU A 51 -1.84 21.42 3.35
C LEU A 51 -0.55 22.05 3.89
N LEU A 52 0.60 21.67 3.34
CA LEU A 52 1.90 22.24 3.70
C LEU A 52 2.24 23.50 2.89
N GLU A 53 1.31 24.00 2.07
CA GLU A 53 1.47 25.20 1.24
C GLU A 53 2.68 25.15 0.29
N THR A 54 3.13 23.95 -0.11
CA THR A 54 4.30 23.77 -0.99
C THR A 54 3.92 23.84 -2.48
N LEU A 55 2.64 23.68 -2.82
CA LEU A 55 2.12 23.93 -4.17
C LEU A 55 1.87 25.42 -4.43
N ILE A 56 1.33 26.10 -3.43
CA ILE A 56 0.92 27.49 -3.49
C ILE A 56 0.84 28.04 -2.06
N LYS A 57 1.29 29.27 -1.86
CA LYS A 57 1.27 29.95 -0.57
C LYS A 57 0.76 31.37 -0.72
N PHE A 58 -0.02 31.85 0.25
CA PHE A 58 -0.39 33.25 0.30
C PHE A 58 0.66 34.03 1.10
N SER A 59 1.33 34.98 0.46
CA SER A 59 2.41 35.75 1.08
C SER A 59 1.89 36.93 1.89
N PHE A 60 2.74 37.46 2.77
CA PHE A 60 2.45 38.70 3.52
C PHE A 60 2.23 39.92 2.63
N ALA A 61 2.64 39.86 1.36
CA ALA A 61 2.35 40.89 0.36
C ALA A 61 0.95 40.73 -0.26
N GLU A 62 0.08 39.92 0.35
CA GLU A 62 -1.28 39.61 -0.08
C GLU A 62 -1.35 39.03 -1.51
N LYS A 63 -0.34 38.23 -1.87
CA LYS A 63 -0.23 37.62 -3.20
C LYS A 63 -0.04 36.13 -3.09
N TRP A 64 -0.65 35.42 -4.04
CA TRP A 64 -0.38 34.01 -4.26
C TRP A 64 1.01 33.85 -4.88
N GLU A 65 1.90 33.23 -4.12
CA GLU A 65 3.26 32.94 -4.51
C GLU A 65 3.46 31.43 -4.63
N ARG A 66 4.37 31.05 -5.52
CA ARG A 66 4.75 29.66 -5.71
C ARG A 66 6.06 29.41 -4.96
N PRO A 67 6.07 28.47 -4.01
CA PRO A 67 7.30 27.96 -3.41
C PRO A 67 8.20 27.32 -4.49
N GLN A 68 9.49 27.16 -4.20
CA GLN A 68 10.42 26.59 -5.17
C GLN A 68 10.06 25.12 -5.44
N ALA A 69 10.23 24.63 -6.67
CA ALA A 69 9.89 23.26 -7.02
C ALA A 69 10.70 22.19 -6.25
N THR A 70 11.81 22.58 -5.60
CA THR A 70 12.57 21.72 -4.67
C THR A 70 11.91 21.54 -3.31
N GLU A 71 10.86 22.31 -3.01
CA GLU A 71 10.17 22.33 -1.71
C GLU A 71 8.93 21.42 -1.68
N VAL A 72 8.55 20.78 -2.80
CA VAL A 72 7.48 19.78 -2.77
C VAL A 72 7.96 18.48 -2.12
N LEU A 73 7.14 17.95 -1.21
CA LEU A 73 7.42 16.71 -0.50
C LEU A 73 6.92 15.53 -1.31
N GLY A 74 7.61 14.40 -1.21
CA GLY A 74 7.03 13.09 -1.52
C GLY A 74 6.01 12.67 -0.46
N ALA A 75 5.19 11.68 -0.80
CA ALA A 75 4.21 11.08 0.10
C ALA A 75 4.43 9.57 0.16
N LEU A 76 4.44 9.03 1.37
CA LEU A 76 4.38 7.61 1.68
C LEU A 76 3.08 7.34 2.43
N ASP A 77 2.31 6.35 1.99
CA ASP A 77 1.05 5.95 2.62
C ASP A 77 1.09 4.45 2.92
N LEU A 78 0.79 4.07 4.16
CA LEU A 78 0.70 2.68 4.60
C LEU A 78 -0.72 2.33 5.04
N GLY A 79 -1.49 1.76 4.10
CA GLY A 79 -2.79 1.18 4.39
C GLY A 79 -2.72 -0.26 4.93
N GLY A 80 -3.89 -0.85 5.17
CA GLY A 80 -3.98 -2.26 5.56
C GLY A 80 -3.71 -3.24 4.41
N ALA A 81 -4.04 -2.85 3.17
CA ALA A 81 -3.99 -3.69 1.98
C ALA A 81 -2.80 -3.40 1.04
N SER A 82 -2.44 -2.14 0.90
CA SER A 82 -1.38 -1.66 0.02
C SER A 82 -0.54 -0.59 0.74
N THR A 83 0.61 -0.28 0.15
CA THR A 83 1.40 0.89 0.50
C THR A 83 1.78 1.63 -0.78
N GLN A 84 1.81 2.95 -0.71
CA GLN A 84 2.02 3.82 -1.86
C GLN A 84 3.24 4.69 -1.62
N ILE A 85 3.94 4.97 -2.71
CA ILE A 85 5.03 5.94 -2.77
C ILE A 85 4.78 6.87 -3.96
N THR A 86 4.77 8.18 -3.70
CA THR A 86 4.53 9.19 -4.73
C THR A 86 5.47 10.38 -4.52
N PHE A 87 6.25 10.76 -5.54
CA PHE A 87 7.16 11.90 -5.45
C PHE A 87 7.53 12.45 -6.83
N GLN A 88 8.06 13.67 -6.87
CA GLN A 88 8.64 14.24 -8.09
C GLN A 88 10.11 13.83 -8.23
N PRO A 89 10.47 12.99 -9.22
CA PRO A 89 11.85 12.58 -9.43
C PRO A 89 12.69 13.70 -10.07
N GLY A 90 14.01 13.53 -10.06
CA GLY A 90 14.96 14.52 -10.57
C GLY A 90 15.27 14.40 -12.06
N GLY A 91 14.82 13.31 -12.68
CA GLY A 91 14.98 13.03 -14.10
C GLY A 91 13.71 12.43 -14.68
N THR A 92 13.81 11.96 -15.92
CA THR A 92 12.68 11.35 -16.63
C THR A 92 12.23 10.04 -15.98
N ILE A 93 10.92 9.86 -15.88
CA ILE A 93 10.31 8.60 -15.45
C ILE A 93 10.33 7.64 -16.64
N GLU A 94 11.08 6.55 -16.52
CA GLU A 94 11.27 5.58 -17.61
C GLU A 94 10.02 4.74 -17.85
N ASP A 95 9.36 4.30 -16.78
CA ASP A 95 8.10 3.55 -16.87
C ASP A 95 6.89 4.49 -16.83
N LYS A 96 6.28 4.72 -17.99
CA LYS A 96 5.09 5.57 -18.14
C LYS A 96 3.89 5.10 -17.33
N ASN A 97 3.78 3.82 -16.98
CA ASN A 97 2.68 3.32 -16.14
C ASN A 97 2.81 3.76 -14.67
N THR A 98 4.00 4.19 -14.27
CA THR A 98 4.29 4.77 -12.94
C THR A 98 4.36 6.30 -12.97
N SER A 99 4.05 6.91 -14.12
CA SER A 99 4.09 8.36 -14.31
C SER A 99 2.69 8.95 -14.29
N VAL A 100 2.50 10.03 -13.54
CA VAL A 100 1.28 10.85 -13.59
C VAL A 100 1.66 12.31 -13.78
N LEU A 101 0.98 12.99 -14.71
CA LEU A 101 1.18 14.41 -14.99
C LEU A 101 -0.03 15.21 -14.52
N PHE A 102 0.19 16.15 -13.60
CA PHE A 102 -0.83 17.12 -13.19
C PHE A 102 -0.44 18.53 -13.57
N ARG A 103 -1.44 19.36 -13.86
CA ARG A 103 -1.28 20.82 -13.93
C ARG A 103 -1.99 21.45 -12.75
N LEU A 104 -1.22 21.89 -11.75
CA LEU A 104 -1.73 22.46 -10.50
C LEU A 104 -1.21 23.90 -10.38
N TYR A 105 -2.12 24.85 -10.15
CA TYR A 105 -1.78 26.27 -9.97
C TYR A 105 -0.87 26.83 -11.09
N GLY A 106 -1.12 26.40 -12.34
CA GLY A 106 -0.38 26.82 -13.52
C GLY A 106 0.95 26.08 -13.76
N THR A 107 1.36 25.16 -12.88
CA THR A 107 2.61 24.39 -12.98
C THR A 107 2.35 22.93 -13.35
N ASN A 108 3.17 22.37 -14.23
CA ASN A 108 3.13 20.95 -14.57
C ASN A 108 4.02 20.16 -13.60
N TYR A 109 3.44 19.15 -12.96
CA TYR A 109 4.12 18.23 -12.06
C TYR A 109 4.11 16.83 -12.68
N SER A 110 5.30 16.31 -13.00
CA SER A 110 5.48 14.93 -13.42
C SER A 110 5.87 14.12 -12.18
N LEU A 111 4.96 13.28 -11.71
CA LEU A 111 5.11 12.50 -10.49
C LEU A 111 5.37 11.04 -10.82
N TYR A 112 6.33 10.44 -10.13
CA TYR A 112 6.39 8.99 -9.99
C TYR A 112 5.37 8.58 -8.92
N THR A 113 4.56 7.57 -9.22
CA THR A 113 3.65 6.97 -8.25
C THR A 113 3.58 5.47 -8.44
N HIS A 114 3.59 4.73 -7.35
CA HIS A 114 3.37 3.30 -7.37
C HIS A 114 2.65 2.83 -6.10
N SER A 115 1.81 1.81 -6.26
CA SER A 115 1.05 1.17 -5.18
C SER A 115 1.41 -0.30 -5.10
N TYR A 116 2.08 -0.70 -4.03
CA TYR A 116 2.42 -2.08 -3.74
C TYR A 116 1.23 -2.78 -3.07
N LEU A 117 0.38 -3.40 -3.88
CA LEU A 117 -0.71 -4.24 -3.38
C LEU A 117 -0.14 -5.45 -2.61
N CYS A 118 -0.82 -5.87 -1.55
CA CYS A 118 -0.38 -6.94 -0.63
C CYS A 118 0.85 -6.60 0.24
N TYR A 119 1.26 -5.33 0.24
CA TYR A 119 2.30 -4.80 1.14
C TYR A 119 1.76 -3.78 2.15
N GLY A 120 0.44 -3.61 2.22
CA GLY A 120 -0.17 -2.96 3.37
C GLY A 120 -0.03 -3.81 4.63
N GLN A 121 -0.12 -3.17 5.80
CA GLN A 121 0.24 -3.79 7.08
C GLN A 121 -0.49 -5.11 7.34
N THR A 122 -1.82 -5.14 7.19
CA THR A 122 -2.64 -6.33 7.44
C THR A 122 -2.30 -7.48 6.48
N GLN A 123 -2.14 -7.18 5.19
CA GLN A 123 -1.85 -8.20 4.19
C GLN A 123 -0.41 -8.71 4.27
N ALA A 124 0.55 -7.83 4.56
CA ALA A 124 1.94 -8.21 4.78
C ALA A 124 2.08 -9.12 6.02
N LEU A 125 1.36 -8.81 7.11
CA LEU A 125 1.32 -9.67 8.29
C LEU A 125 0.69 -11.04 7.99
N LYS A 126 -0.37 -11.08 7.18
CA LYS A 126 -1.00 -12.33 6.75
C LYS A 126 -0.08 -13.19 5.90
N ARG A 127 0.65 -12.57 4.97
CA ARG A 127 1.70 -13.22 4.16
C ARG A 127 2.85 -13.73 5.02
N LEU A 128 3.28 -12.95 6.02
CA LEU A 128 4.29 -13.37 6.99
C LEU A 128 3.84 -14.61 7.74
N LEU A 129 2.61 -14.61 8.25
CA LEU A 129 2.05 -15.72 9.00
C LEU A 129 1.98 -17.01 8.15
N ALA A 130 1.60 -16.89 6.88
CA ALA A 130 1.60 -18.01 5.94
C ALA A 130 3.02 -18.55 5.67
N ALA A 131 4.00 -17.67 5.41
CA ALA A 131 5.39 -18.07 5.20
C ALA A 131 6.00 -18.75 6.44
N LEU A 132 5.67 -18.27 7.64
CA LEU A 132 6.08 -18.90 8.90
C LEU A 132 5.44 -20.27 9.10
N ARG A 133 4.20 -20.46 8.64
CA ARG A 133 3.53 -21.77 8.67
C ARG A 133 4.22 -22.78 7.75
N GLU A 134 4.53 -22.38 6.52
CA GLU A 134 5.23 -23.24 5.56
C GLU A 134 6.61 -23.70 6.08
N GLY A 135 7.30 -22.84 6.83
CA GLY A 135 8.56 -23.18 7.49
C GLY A 135 8.42 -23.90 8.84
N SER A 136 7.20 -24.11 9.35
CA SER A 136 6.98 -24.72 10.67
C SER A 136 7.06 -26.24 10.60
N SER A 137 7.72 -26.85 11.58
CA SER A 137 7.69 -28.31 11.77
C SER A 137 6.40 -28.82 12.43
N SER A 138 5.56 -27.93 12.94
CA SER A 138 4.29 -28.28 13.58
C SER A 138 3.10 -27.81 12.73
N PRO A 139 2.20 -28.72 12.28
CA PRO A 139 1.14 -28.37 11.33
C PRO A 139 0.08 -27.42 11.90
N LEU A 140 -0.11 -27.44 13.22
CA LEU A 140 -1.15 -26.68 13.94
C LEU A 140 -0.60 -25.49 14.73
N ARG A 141 0.73 -25.34 14.84
CA ARG A 141 1.36 -24.29 15.64
C ARG A 141 2.33 -23.47 14.82
N ILE A 142 2.16 -22.15 14.88
CA ILE A 142 3.02 -21.19 14.18
C ILE A 142 3.78 -20.37 15.23
N LEU A 143 5.12 -20.38 15.15
CA LEU A 143 5.96 -19.53 15.97
C LEU A 143 6.17 -18.19 15.27
N HIS A 144 5.76 -17.10 15.91
CA HIS A 144 5.76 -15.76 15.32
C HIS A 144 6.84 -14.87 15.96
N PRO A 145 7.98 -14.64 15.29
CA PRO A 145 9.09 -13.90 15.90
C PRO A 145 8.79 -12.43 16.15
N CYS A 146 7.90 -11.82 15.36
CA CYS A 146 7.53 -10.42 15.55
C CYS A 146 6.48 -10.20 16.65
N TYR A 147 5.82 -11.25 17.13
CA TYR A 147 4.84 -11.12 18.21
C TYR A 147 5.55 -11.16 19.56
N PRO A 148 5.05 -10.44 20.58
CA PRO A 148 5.63 -10.45 21.91
C PRO A 148 5.75 -11.87 22.46
N LYS A 149 6.84 -12.16 23.19
CA LYS A 149 7.05 -13.48 23.79
C LYS A 149 5.88 -13.87 24.70
N GLY A 150 5.30 -15.04 24.45
CA GLY A 150 4.18 -15.56 25.24
C GLY A 150 2.78 -15.10 24.79
N TYR A 151 2.70 -14.15 23.85
CA TYR A 151 1.44 -13.83 23.19
C TYR A 151 0.90 -15.08 22.46
N GLN A 152 -0.40 -15.32 22.59
CA GLN A 152 -1.08 -16.43 21.94
C GLN A 152 -2.38 -15.95 21.31
N GLU A 153 -2.64 -16.44 20.10
CA GLU A 153 -3.86 -16.16 19.37
C GLU A 153 -4.26 -17.40 18.57
N ASN A 154 -5.58 -17.64 18.48
CA ASN A 154 -6.13 -18.70 17.67
C ASN A 154 -6.64 -18.13 16.35
N THR A 155 -6.34 -18.81 15.25
CA THR A 155 -6.85 -18.50 13.91
C THR A 155 -7.24 -19.80 13.20
N THR A 156 -7.70 -19.72 11.97
CA THR A 156 -8.02 -20.90 11.17
C THR A 156 -7.26 -20.89 9.85
N THR A 157 -7.10 -22.06 9.24
CA THR A 157 -6.55 -22.17 7.87
C THR A 157 -7.39 -21.38 6.87
N ALA A 158 -8.72 -21.43 7.00
CA ALA A 158 -9.63 -20.67 6.16
C ALA A 158 -9.39 -19.16 6.28
N ALA A 159 -9.28 -18.64 7.51
CA ALA A 159 -8.99 -17.24 7.75
C ALA A 159 -7.59 -16.85 7.26
N LEU A 160 -6.59 -17.74 7.31
CA LEU A 160 -5.24 -17.46 6.82
C LEU A 160 -5.19 -17.29 5.30
N TYR A 161 -5.98 -18.08 4.57
CA TYR A 161 -5.96 -18.15 3.10
C TYR A 161 -7.16 -17.46 2.41
N ASP A 162 -7.98 -16.68 3.14
CA ASP A 162 -9.14 -15.96 2.57
C ASP A 162 -8.79 -14.71 1.71
N SER A 163 -7.50 -14.44 1.51
CA SER A 163 -6.99 -13.22 0.87
C SER A 163 -6.25 -13.58 -0.41
N PRO A 164 -6.39 -12.80 -1.51
CA PRO A 164 -5.66 -13.11 -2.74
C PRO A 164 -4.16 -12.84 -2.60
N CYS A 165 -3.74 -12.18 -1.51
CA CYS A 165 -2.34 -11.92 -1.19
C CYS A 165 -1.59 -13.14 -0.66
N VAL A 166 -2.30 -14.20 -0.27
CA VAL A 166 -1.72 -15.42 0.27
C VAL A 166 -2.09 -16.57 -0.66
N PRO A 167 -1.12 -17.19 -1.35
CA PRO A 167 -1.42 -18.35 -2.20
C PRO A 167 -2.06 -19.48 -1.37
N THR A 168 -3.17 -20.02 -1.85
CA THR A 168 -3.79 -21.21 -1.26
C THR A 168 -2.92 -22.44 -1.51
N PRO A 169 -2.67 -23.29 -0.50
CA PRO A 169 -1.98 -24.56 -0.70
C PRO A 169 -2.72 -25.45 -1.70
N SER A 170 -1.98 -26.29 -2.42
CA SER A 170 -2.52 -27.21 -3.43
C SER A 170 -3.52 -28.23 -2.87
N THR A 171 -3.44 -28.51 -1.57
CA THR A 171 -4.39 -29.37 -0.85
C THR A 171 -5.47 -28.52 -0.19
N PRO A 172 -6.77 -28.81 -0.43
CA PRO A 172 -7.84 -28.11 0.24
C PRO A 172 -7.74 -28.37 1.74
N SER A 173 -7.26 -27.39 2.50
CA SER A 173 -7.23 -27.47 3.94
C SER A 173 -8.66 -27.38 4.45
N THR A 174 -9.13 -28.40 5.18
CA THR A 174 -10.28 -28.20 6.07
C THR A 174 -9.98 -27.03 7.02
N ALA A 175 -11.01 -26.39 7.55
CA ALA A 175 -10.87 -25.26 8.47
C ALA A 175 -10.29 -25.72 9.82
N GLU A 176 -8.98 -25.98 9.86
CA GLU A 176 -8.27 -26.41 11.06
C GLU A 176 -7.95 -25.21 11.93
N ALA A 177 -8.05 -25.38 13.25
CA ALA A 177 -7.62 -24.40 14.22
C ALA A 177 -6.09 -24.34 14.29
N LEU A 178 -5.54 -23.14 14.23
CA LEU A 178 -4.11 -22.86 14.32
C LEU A 178 -3.85 -22.01 15.57
N THR A 179 -2.81 -22.36 16.32
CA THR A 179 -2.34 -21.54 17.44
C THR A 179 -1.07 -20.81 17.03
N VAL A 180 -1.11 -19.48 17.05
CA VAL A 180 0.04 -18.61 16.83
C VAL A 180 0.66 -18.28 18.18
N THR A 181 1.95 -18.50 18.35
CA THR A 181 2.68 -18.16 19.59
C THR A 181 3.81 -17.17 19.29
N GLY A 182 3.81 -16.03 19.97
CA GLY A 182 4.88 -15.05 19.86
C GLY A 182 6.15 -15.50 20.56
N THR A 183 7.30 -15.31 19.90
CA THR A 183 8.62 -15.63 20.47
C THR A 183 9.41 -14.39 20.89
N GLY A 184 9.05 -13.20 20.39
CA GLY A 184 9.71 -11.94 20.73
C GLY A 184 11.17 -11.87 20.29
N ASP A 185 11.46 -12.24 19.05
CA ASP A 185 12.82 -12.25 18.49
C ASP A 185 12.93 -11.22 17.35
N PRO A 186 13.52 -10.02 17.61
CA PRO A 186 13.65 -8.97 16.61
C PRO A 186 14.53 -9.34 15.40
N VAL A 187 15.56 -10.17 15.60
CA VAL A 187 16.48 -10.57 14.52
C VAL A 187 15.78 -11.54 13.59
N ALA A 188 15.14 -12.56 14.15
CA ALA A 188 14.33 -13.51 13.37
C ALA A 188 13.12 -12.82 12.71
N CYS A 189 12.50 -11.84 13.39
CA CYS A 189 11.40 -11.06 12.82
C CYS A 189 11.84 -10.29 11.57
N ARG A 190 12.95 -9.54 11.66
CA ARG A 190 13.51 -8.81 10.52
C ARG A 190 13.84 -9.76 9.36
N ALA A 191 14.48 -10.89 9.64
CA ALA A 191 14.82 -11.88 8.61
C ALA A 191 13.57 -12.49 7.95
N ALA A 192 12.51 -12.75 8.72
CA ALA A 192 11.26 -13.28 8.20
C ALA A 192 10.51 -12.24 7.34
N ILE A 193 10.46 -10.98 7.76
CA ILE A 193 9.87 -9.88 6.97
C ILE A 193 10.65 -9.66 5.67
N GLN A 194 11.98 -9.67 5.70
CA GLN A 194 12.81 -9.46 4.51
C GLN A 194 12.54 -10.49 3.41
N LYS A 195 12.19 -11.73 3.76
CA LYS A 195 11.82 -12.79 2.80
C LYS A 195 10.53 -12.49 2.03
N LEU A 196 9.69 -11.57 2.51
CA LEU A 196 8.49 -11.16 1.78
C LEU A 196 8.80 -10.31 0.55
N PHE A 197 10.00 -9.74 0.47
CA PHE A 197 10.42 -8.81 -0.58
C PHE A 197 11.43 -9.48 -1.50
N ASN A 198 11.18 -9.41 -2.81
CA ASN A 198 12.19 -9.79 -3.79
C ASN A 198 12.97 -8.55 -4.24
N PHE A 199 14.22 -8.41 -3.80
CA PHE A 199 15.07 -7.28 -4.18
C PHE A 199 15.83 -7.47 -5.50
N THR A 200 15.51 -8.53 -6.26
CA THR A 200 16.06 -8.71 -7.62
C THR A 200 15.51 -7.62 -8.54
N CYS A 201 16.41 -6.95 -9.26
CA CYS A 201 16.08 -5.90 -10.24
C CYS A 201 16.76 -6.24 -11.57
N GLY A 202 16.09 -5.94 -12.69
CA GLY A 202 16.67 -6.12 -14.02
C GLY A 202 17.94 -5.27 -14.21
N ALA A 203 18.87 -5.75 -15.04
CA ALA A 203 20.10 -5.03 -15.34
C ALA A 203 19.79 -3.61 -15.86
N HIS A 204 20.57 -2.62 -15.40
CA HIS A 204 20.47 -1.21 -15.78
C HIS A 204 19.16 -0.49 -15.40
N ARG A 205 18.42 -0.99 -14.40
CA ARG A 205 17.25 -0.30 -13.86
C ARG A 205 17.42 -0.01 -12.37
N THR A 206 16.72 1.01 -11.91
CA THR A 206 16.50 1.28 -10.48
C THR A 206 15.14 0.72 -10.10
N CYS A 207 15.08 -0.07 -9.03
CA CYS A 207 13.86 -0.71 -8.56
C CYS A 207 13.66 -0.46 -7.06
N GLY A 208 12.39 -0.45 -6.63
CA GLY A 208 12.04 -0.58 -5.22
C GLY A 208 12.21 -2.03 -4.78
N PHE A 209 11.18 -2.84 -5.03
CA PHE A 209 11.21 -4.30 -4.85
C PHE A 209 10.25 -4.99 -5.82
N ASN A 210 10.33 -6.31 -5.90
CA ASN A 210 9.64 -7.20 -6.86
C ASN A 210 9.86 -6.82 -8.33
N GLY A 211 11.07 -6.34 -8.67
CA GLY A 211 11.39 -5.89 -10.03
C GLY A 211 10.61 -4.66 -10.50
N ILE A 212 9.90 -3.97 -9.60
CA ILE A 212 9.15 -2.75 -9.94
C ILE A 212 10.12 -1.57 -10.04
N TYR A 213 10.08 -0.89 -11.19
CA TYR A 213 10.85 0.33 -11.43
C TYR A 213 10.55 1.40 -10.38
N GLN A 214 11.60 2.02 -9.87
CA GLN A 214 11.49 3.18 -8.98
C GLN A 214 12.70 4.09 -9.22
N PRO A 215 12.49 5.36 -9.61
CA PRO A 215 13.57 6.33 -9.71
C PRO A 215 14.29 6.51 -8.35
N PRO A 216 15.54 7.00 -8.34
CA PRO A 216 16.21 7.41 -7.11
C PRO A 216 15.35 8.39 -6.31
N VAL A 217 15.12 8.06 -5.04
CA VAL A 217 14.37 8.92 -4.12
C VAL A 217 15.14 10.22 -3.85
N ARG A 218 14.41 11.33 -3.74
CA ARG A 218 14.99 12.65 -3.44
C ARG A 218 13.98 13.52 -2.70
N GLY A 219 14.49 14.56 -2.05
CA GLY A 219 13.67 15.51 -1.31
C GLY A 219 13.19 14.95 0.03
N GLN A 220 12.28 15.69 0.66
CA GLN A 220 11.64 15.30 1.91
C GLN A 220 10.36 14.51 1.63
N PHE A 221 9.97 13.64 2.56
CA PHE A 221 8.75 12.85 2.46
C PHE A 221 7.88 13.05 3.68
N PHE A 222 6.58 13.13 3.46
CA PHE A 222 5.57 12.95 4.51
C PHE A 222 5.15 11.48 4.55
N VAL A 223 5.00 10.92 5.74
CA VAL A 223 4.61 9.52 5.94
C VAL A 223 3.30 9.46 6.70
N ARG A 224 2.33 8.73 6.13
CA ARG A 224 1.02 8.45 6.70
C ARG A 224 0.89 6.97 7.04
#